data_AF-A0A7W1F354-F1
#
_entry.id   AF-A0A7W1F354-F1
#
_cell.length_a   1.000
_cell.length_b   1.000
_cell.length_c   1.000
_cell.angle_alpha   90.00
_cell.angle_beta   90.00
_cell.angle_gamma   90.00
#
_symmetry.space_group_name_H-M   'P 1'
#
loop_
_entity.id
_entity.type
_entity.pdbx_description
1 polymer ?
#
loop_
_entity_poly.entity_id
_entity_poly.type
_entity_poly.pdbx_seq_one_letter_code
_entity_poly.pdbx_strand_id
1 'polypeptide(L)'
;MSPRRSSEARTESPCYDSDHRIVDQWIAQDPTFAVELLQRLSLGNQQVRMAIELSMAAGRSPDHPDVGRLCGLIQRALKPDRHMTWRDEDAHWLRVADVVTVIEALAVRGHHVAVRQCCEVAIDALEEAFSFVDEGVSHTESYLLLTRIHLDACRCHPPDRGDLRVWLERKERDSVIGAFAGAATRYRKALDDVHDDSGRSGTT
;
A
#
# COMPACT_ATOMS: atom_id res chain seq x y z
N MET A 1 -35.57 42.30 -0.43
CA MET A 1 -35.21 41.22 -1.36
C MET A 1 -33.98 41.65 -2.15
N SER A 2 -32.84 41.02 -1.88
CA SER A 2 -31.67 40.86 -2.77
C SER A 2 -30.70 39.90 -2.05
N PRO A 3 -30.27 38.80 -2.68
CA PRO A 3 -29.59 37.72 -1.99
C PRO A 3 -28.08 37.96 -1.87
N ARG A 4 -27.53 37.54 -0.73
CA ARG A 4 -26.08 37.40 -0.51
C ARG A 4 -25.54 36.37 -1.50
N ARG A 5 -24.59 36.76 -2.36
CA ARG A 5 -23.74 35.81 -3.10
C ARG A 5 -22.67 35.29 -2.15
N SER A 6 -22.80 34.03 -1.76
CA SER A 6 -21.71 33.26 -1.17
C SER A 6 -20.64 33.07 -2.24
N SER A 7 -19.47 33.65 -2.00
CA SER A 7 -18.24 33.40 -2.74
C SER A 7 -17.63 32.11 -2.19
N GLU A 8 -17.98 30.97 -2.79
CA GLU A 8 -17.21 29.73 -2.62
C GLU A 8 -15.86 29.92 -3.34
N ALA A 9 -14.84 30.27 -2.57
CA ALA A 9 -13.46 30.12 -3.03
C ALA A 9 -13.12 28.63 -2.96
N ARG A 10 -13.24 27.93 -4.10
CA ARG A 10 -12.51 26.69 -4.31
C ARG A 10 -11.03 27.05 -4.39
N THR A 11 -10.30 26.81 -3.30
CA THR A 11 -8.86 26.63 -3.37
C THR A 11 -8.58 25.26 -4.01
N GLU A 12 -8.66 25.22 -5.34
CA GLU A 12 -7.99 24.18 -6.12
C GLU A 12 -6.48 24.44 -5.99
N SER A 13 -5.78 23.49 -5.36
CA SER A 13 -4.33 23.52 -5.19
C SER A 13 -3.68 23.09 -6.51
N PRO A 14 -2.96 23.97 -7.24
CA PRO A 14 -2.58 23.70 -8.63
C PRO A 14 -1.11 23.27 -8.75
N CYS A 15 -0.74 22.11 -8.20
CA CYS A 15 0.66 21.65 -8.31
C CYS A 15 0.89 20.14 -8.52
N TYR A 16 -0.12 19.28 -8.73
CA TYR A 16 0.11 17.82 -8.84
C TYR A 16 -0.58 17.10 -10.03
N ASP A 17 -1.20 17.84 -10.97
CA ASP A 17 -2.06 17.26 -12.02
C ASP A 17 -1.47 17.33 -13.44
N SER A 18 -0.29 17.93 -13.62
CA SER A 18 0.29 18.23 -14.93
C SER A 18 1.03 17.04 -15.57
N ASP A 19 1.71 16.24 -14.75
CA ASP A 19 2.66 15.23 -15.25
C ASP A 19 1.98 13.96 -15.74
N HIS A 20 0.86 13.57 -15.13
CA HIS A 20 0.09 12.39 -15.56
C HIS A 20 -0.56 12.58 -16.93
N ARG A 21 -1.02 13.80 -17.25
CA ARG A 21 -1.71 14.10 -18.52
C ARG A 21 -0.79 13.98 -19.73
N ILE A 22 0.50 14.30 -19.58
CA ILE A 22 1.49 14.20 -20.66
C ILE A 22 1.78 12.72 -20.96
N VAL A 23 1.95 11.91 -19.92
CA VAL A 23 2.19 10.47 -20.06
C VAL A 23 0.97 9.77 -20.65
N ASP A 24 -0.24 10.07 -20.18
CA ASP A 24 -1.49 9.52 -20.73
C ASP A 24 -1.68 9.91 -22.20
N GLN A 25 -1.32 11.14 -22.57
CA GLN A 25 -1.37 11.60 -23.95
C GLN A 25 -0.34 10.88 -24.83
N TRP A 26 0.87 10.64 -24.32
CA TRP A 26 1.89 9.86 -25.05
C TRP A 26 1.48 8.39 -25.22
N ILE A 27 0.93 7.77 -24.18
CA ILE A 27 0.41 6.40 -24.25
C ILE A 27 -0.73 6.31 -25.27
N ALA A 28 -1.63 7.30 -25.29
CA ALA A 28 -2.74 7.34 -26.24
C ALA A 28 -2.30 7.56 -27.69
N GLN A 29 -1.17 8.25 -27.92
CA GLN A 29 -0.66 8.57 -29.26
C GLN A 29 0.27 7.49 -29.82
N ASP A 30 1.20 6.98 -29.00
CA ASP A 30 2.11 5.92 -29.38
C ASP A 30 2.53 5.08 -28.13
N PRO A 31 1.80 3.97 -27.87
CA PRO A 31 2.14 3.06 -26.78
C PRO A 31 3.54 2.45 -26.90
N THR A 32 4.05 2.29 -28.13
CA THR A 32 5.35 1.68 -28.38
C THR A 32 6.47 2.63 -27.99
N PHE A 33 6.33 3.91 -28.36
CA PHE A 33 7.25 4.97 -27.93
C PHE A 33 7.27 5.14 -26.41
N ALA A 34 6.10 5.12 -25.75
CA ALA A 34 6.01 5.20 -24.30
C ALA A 34 6.75 4.04 -23.62
N VAL A 35 6.59 2.81 -24.12
CA VAL A 35 7.31 1.63 -23.62
C VAL A 35 8.81 1.73 -23.87
N GLU A 36 9.25 2.15 -25.06
CA GLU A 36 10.67 2.31 -25.38
C GLU A 36 11.33 3.38 -24.51
N LEU A 37 10.65 4.50 -24.28
CA LEU A 37 11.13 5.58 -23.42
C LEU A 37 11.27 5.09 -21.97
N LEU A 38 10.28 4.38 -21.44
CA LEU A 38 10.33 3.78 -20.11
C LEU A 38 11.46 2.75 -20.00
N GLN A 39 11.66 1.91 -21.02
CA GLN A 39 12.78 0.98 -21.07
C GLN A 39 14.12 1.72 -21.04
N ARG A 40 14.29 2.76 -21.86
CA ARG A 40 15.50 3.58 -21.88
C ARG A 40 15.78 4.28 -20.55
N LEU A 41 14.75 4.84 -19.90
CA LEU A 41 14.87 5.45 -18.58
C LEU A 41 15.23 4.41 -17.50
N SER A 42 14.73 3.17 -17.64
CA SER A 42 15.02 2.08 -16.71
C SER A 42 16.43 1.45 -16.84
N LEU A 43 17.13 1.64 -17.97
CA LEU A 43 18.42 1.02 -18.23
C LEU A 43 19.51 1.48 -17.24
N GLY A 44 19.44 2.73 -16.78
CA GLY A 44 20.37 3.30 -15.80
C GLY A 44 19.77 3.57 -14.42
N ASN A 45 18.44 3.41 -14.25
CA ASN A 45 17.75 3.78 -13.02
C ASN A 45 17.01 2.58 -12.41
N GLN A 46 17.63 1.97 -11.39
CA GLN A 46 17.07 0.82 -10.67
C GLN A 46 15.71 1.14 -10.03
N GLN A 47 15.51 2.37 -9.58
CA GLN A 47 14.25 2.79 -8.96
C GLN A 47 13.11 2.78 -9.98
N VAL A 48 13.32 3.39 -11.16
CA VAL A 48 12.34 3.37 -12.26
C VAL A 48 12.04 1.94 -12.69
N ARG A 49 13.06 1.08 -12.77
CA ARG A 49 12.87 -0.34 -13.10
C ARG A 49 11.98 -1.06 -12.07
N MET A 50 12.24 -0.85 -10.78
CA MET A 50 11.45 -1.46 -9.71
C MET A 50 9.99 -0.97 -9.74
N ALA A 51 9.77 0.32 -9.91
CA ALA A 51 8.42 0.90 -10.01
C ALA A 51 7.63 0.33 -11.20
N ILE A 52 8.28 0.16 -12.36
CA ILE A 52 7.68 -0.49 -13.53
C ILE A 52 7.37 -1.97 -13.22
N GLU A 53 8.29 -2.71 -12.62
CA GLU A 53 8.07 -4.13 -12.29
C GLU A 53 6.91 -4.33 -11.31
N LEU A 54 6.80 -3.49 -10.27
CA LEU A 54 5.69 -3.48 -9.31
C LEU A 54 4.37 -3.17 -10.01
N SER A 55 4.33 -2.10 -10.82
CA SER A 55 3.13 -1.69 -11.55
C SER A 55 2.67 -2.77 -12.53
N MET A 56 3.60 -3.38 -13.24
CA MET A 56 3.31 -4.49 -14.16
C MET A 56 2.79 -5.72 -13.43
N ALA A 57 3.36 -6.07 -12.27
CA ALA A 57 2.89 -7.21 -11.49
C ALA A 57 1.47 -6.98 -10.93
N ALA A 58 1.14 -5.73 -10.57
CA ALA A 58 -0.20 -5.35 -10.12
C ALA A 58 -1.22 -5.17 -11.25
N GLY A 59 -0.77 -4.91 -12.48
CA GLY A 59 -1.61 -4.62 -13.65
C GLY A 59 -1.74 -5.73 -14.69
N ARG A 60 -0.92 -6.79 -14.64
CA ARG A 60 -0.87 -7.87 -15.65
C ARG A 60 -2.19 -8.60 -15.87
N SER A 61 -3.03 -8.68 -14.84
CA SER A 61 -4.38 -9.23 -14.94
C SER A 61 -5.27 -8.40 -14.03
N PRO A 62 -6.23 -7.63 -14.60
CA PRO A 62 -7.18 -6.84 -13.82
C PRO A 62 -7.99 -7.68 -12.84
N ASP A 63 -8.12 -8.97 -13.09
CA ASP A 63 -8.94 -9.87 -12.28
C ASP A 63 -8.10 -10.70 -11.29
N HIS A 64 -6.81 -10.94 -11.60
CA HIS A 64 -5.96 -11.89 -10.85
C HIS A 64 -4.51 -11.40 -10.75
N PRO A 65 -4.19 -10.47 -9.83
CA PRO A 65 -2.82 -10.05 -9.61
C PRO A 65 -1.93 -11.23 -9.20
N ASP A 66 -0.69 -11.26 -9.70
CA ASP A 66 0.31 -12.28 -9.30
C ASP A 66 0.88 -11.92 -7.93
N VAL A 67 0.17 -12.33 -6.87
CA VAL A 67 0.48 -11.93 -5.49
C VAL A 67 1.85 -12.43 -5.04
N GLY A 68 2.24 -13.64 -5.43
CA GLY A 68 3.55 -14.19 -5.08
C GLY A 68 4.68 -13.34 -5.66
N ARG A 69 4.58 -12.94 -6.93
CA ARG A 69 5.52 -12.04 -7.57
C ARG A 69 5.52 -10.64 -6.95
N LEU A 70 4.34 -10.11 -6.63
CA LEU A 70 4.19 -8.80 -5.98
C LEU A 70 4.87 -8.78 -4.62
N CYS A 71 4.59 -9.76 -3.75
CA CYS A 71 5.23 -9.88 -2.45
C CYS A 71 6.76 -9.98 -2.56
N GLY A 72 7.27 -10.74 -3.53
CA GLY A 72 8.72 -10.83 -3.78
C GLY A 72 9.34 -9.53 -4.31
N LEU A 73 8.59 -8.72 -5.07
CA LEU A 73 9.02 -7.38 -5.48
C LEU A 73 9.03 -6.39 -4.31
N ILE A 74 7.97 -6.39 -3.51
CA ILE A 74 7.82 -5.56 -2.31
C ILE A 74 8.98 -5.84 -1.35
N GLN A 75 9.23 -7.11 -1.03
CA GLN A 75 10.31 -7.48 -0.13
C GLN A 75 11.67 -6.97 -0.62
N ARG A 76 11.96 -7.11 -1.92
CA ARG A 76 13.21 -6.58 -2.52
C ARG A 76 13.28 -5.06 -2.56
N ALA A 77 12.14 -4.38 -2.70
CA ALA A 77 12.09 -2.92 -2.73
C ALA A 77 12.32 -2.31 -1.35
N LEU A 78 11.81 -2.97 -0.30
CA LEU A 78 11.75 -2.44 1.06
C LEU A 78 12.81 -3.01 2.00
N LYS A 79 13.46 -4.14 1.69
CA LYS A 79 14.52 -4.68 2.54
C LYS A 79 15.87 -4.07 2.16
N PRO A 80 16.53 -3.31 3.06
CA PRO A 80 17.89 -2.84 2.81
C PRO A 80 18.89 -3.99 2.97
N ASP A 81 19.90 -4.04 2.11
CA ASP A 81 20.99 -5.04 2.20
C ASP A 81 22.11 -4.61 3.16
N ARG A 82 22.11 -3.33 3.59
CA ARG A 82 23.14 -2.72 4.43
C ARG A 82 22.57 -1.51 5.16
N HIS A 83 23.31 -1.02 6.16
CA HIS A 83 23.03 0.28 6.79
C HIS A 83 22.98 1.38 5.73
N MET A 84 21.95 2.21 5.79
CA MET A 84 21.68 3.22 4.78
C MET A 84 22.45 4.49 5.10
N THR A 85 23.06 5.09 4.07
CA THR A 85 23.49 6.50 4.16
C THR A 85 22.28 7.41 3.99
N TRP A 86 22.36 8.68 4.38
CA TRP A 86 21.31 9.68 4.13
C TRP A 86 20.74 9.64 2.70
N ARG A 87 21.61 9.49 1.68
CA ARG A 87 21.15 9.41 0.28
C ARG A 87 20.44 8.09 -0.04
N ASP A 88 20.86 6.99 0.60
CA ASP A 88 20.21 5.71 0.46
C ASP A 88 18.82 5.72 1.13
N GLU A 89 18.67 6.46 2.23
CA GLU A 89 17.39 6.66 2.92
C GLU A 89 16.38 7.39 2.03
N ASP A 90 16.74 8.53 1.44
CA ASP A 90 15.84 9.27 0.52
C ASP A 90 15.33 8.36 -0.61
N ALA A 91 16.24 7.62 -1.26
CA ALA A 91 15.89 6.68 -2.31
C ALA A 91 15.03 5.51 -1.81
N HIS A 92 15.29 5.04 -0.58
CA HIS A 92 14.50 4.00 0.06
C HIS A 92 13.06 4.47 0.31
N TRP A 93 12.86 5.66 0.89
CA TRP A 93 11.53 6.16 1.21
C TRP A 93 10.69 6.44 -0.03
N LEU A 94 11.32 6.80 -1.16
CA LEU A 94 10.62 6.83 -2.44
C LEU A 94 10.14 5.43 -2.87
N ARG A 95 10.95 4.37 -2.71
CA ARG A 95 10.50 2.98 -2.97
C ARG A 95 9.35 2.57 -2.05
N VAL A 96 9.35 3.03 -0.80
CA VAL A 96 8.24 2.83 0.14
C VAL A 96 6.96 3.46 -0.40
N ALA A 97 7.03 4.71 -0.87
CA ALA A 97 5.89 5.40 -1.47
C ALA A 97 5.36 4.69 -2.73
N ASP A 98 6.25 4.19 -3.59
CA ASP A 98 5.87 3.41 -4.78
C ASP A 98 5.12 2.13 -4.39
N VAL A 99 5.61 1.40 -3.38
CA VAL A 99 4.94 0.19 -2.88
C VAL A 99 3.56 0.50 -2.30
N VAL A 100 3.45 1.55 -1.48
CA VAL A 100 2.16 1.97 -0.91
C VAL A 100 1.17 2.31 -2.03
N THR A 101 1.59 3.08 -3.03
CA THR A 101 0.77 3.46 -4.19
C THR A 101 0.23 2.22 -4.92
N VAL A 102 1.08 1.21 -5.11
CA VAL A 102 0.67 -0.05 -5.77
C VAL A 102 -0.34 -0.83 -4.92
N ILE A 103 -0.13 -0.90 -3.61
CA ILE A 103 -1.06 -1.56 -2.68
C ILE A 103 -2.41 -0.83 -2.63
N GLU A 104 -2.42 0.51 -2.61
CA GLU A 104 -3.64 1.31 -2.70
C GLU A 104 -4.39 1.07 -4.00
N ALA A 105 -3.68 0.99 -5.13
CA ALA A 105 -4.29 0.68 -6.42
C ALA A 105 -4.95 -0.72 -6.42
N LEU A 106 -4.35 -1.72 -5.76
CA LEU A 106 -4.98 -3.04 -5.58
C LEU A 106 -6.23 -2.95 -4.70
N ALA A 107 -6.20 -2.12 -3.65
CA ALA A 107 -7.35 -1.91 -2.76
C ALA A 107 -8.52 -1.24 -3.48
N VAL A 108 -8.25 -0.22 -4.30
CA VAL A 108 -9.26 0.46 -5.14
C VAL A 108 -9.90 -0.51 -6.13
N ARG A 109 -9.15 -1.49 -6.65
CA ARG A 109 -9.65 -2.55 -7.54
C ARG A 109 -10.34 -3.70 -6.81
N GLY A 110 -10.43 -3.66 -5.48
CA GLY A 110 -11.12 -4.69 -4.68
C GLY A 110 -10.33 -5.98 -4.46
N HIS A 111 -9.02 -6.01 -4.71
CA HIS A 111 -8.19 -7.20 -4.52
C HIS A 111 -7.78 -7.39 -3.05
N HIS A 112 -8.75 -7.45 -2.13
CA HIS A 112 -8.52 -7.42 -0.68
C HIS A 112 -7.58 -8.52 -0.16
N VAL A 113 -7.64 -9.73 -0.73
CA VAL A 113 -6.73 -10.82 -0.36
C VAL A 113 -5.28 -10.49 -0.73
N ALA A 114 -5.05 -9.96 -1.93
CA ALA A 114 -3.73 -9.55 -2.39
C ALA A 114 -3.20 -8.37 -1.57
N VAL A 115 -4.05 -7.38 -1.31
CA VAL A 115 -3.74 -6.21 -0.46
C VAL A 115 -3.27 -6.67 0.91
N ARG A 116 -4.02 -7.56 1.57
CA ARG A 116 -3.65 -8.09 2.88
C ARG A 116 -2.25 -8.70 2.86
N GLN A 117 -2.00 -9.65 1.95
CA GLN A 117 -0.71 -10.34 1.84
C GLN A 117 0.44 -9.37 1.53
N CYS A 118 0.23 -8.41 0.63
CA CYS A 118 1.22 -7.39 0.29
C CYS A 118 1.51 -6.46 1.48
N CYS A 119 0.47 -6.05 2.23
CA CYS A 119 0.64 -5.27 3.46
C CYS A 119 1.43 -6.04 4.53
N GLU A 120 1.10 -7.31 4.78
CA GLU A 120 1.81 -8.13 5.76
C GLU A 120 3.32 -8.18 5.45
N VAL A 121 3.67 -8.44 4.19
CA VAL A 121 5.07 -8.45 3.70
C VAL A 121 5.72 -7.07 3.78
N ALA A 122 5.02 -6.00 3.39
CA ALA A 122 5.55 -4.65 3.42
C ALA A 122 5.83 -4.19 4.87
N ILE A 123 4.93 -4.50 5.80
CA ILE A 123 5.05 -4.16 7.22
C ILE A 123 6.21 -4.95 7.85
N ASP A 124 6.35 -6.25 7.55
CA ASP A 124 7.50 -7.06 7.98
C ASP A 124 8.82 -6.46 7.45
N ALA A 125 8.88 -6.10 6.17
CA ALA A 125 10.10 -5.55 5.55
C ALA A 125 10.48 -4.15 6.09
N LEU A 126 9.49 -3.28 6.34
CA LEU A 126 9.72 -1.96 6.91
C LEU A 126 10.21 -2.04 8.36
N GLU A 127 9.67 -2.95 9.17
CA GLU A 127 10.17 -3.18 10.54
C GLU A 127 11.63 -3.58 10.55
N GLU A 128 12.04 -4.45 9.62
CA GLU A 128 13.44 -4.79 9.43
C GLU A 128 14.24 -3.55 8.98
N ALA A 129 13.72 -2.77 8.02
CA ALA A 129 14.38 -1.59 7.49
C ALA A 129 14.66 -0.51 8.55
N PHE A 130 13.78 -0.34 9.54
CA PHE A 130 14.00 0.61 10.63
C PHE A 130 15.25 0.29 11.47
N SER A 131 15.72 -0.97 11.46
CA SER A 131 16.98 -1.36 12.11
C SER A 131 18.25 -0.93 11.34
N PHE A 132 18.09 -0.39 10.12
CA PHE A 132 19.18 0.05 9.24
C PHE A 132 19.23 1.58 9.04
N VAL A 133 18.39 2.32 9.77
CA VAL A 133 18.27 3.79 9.73
C VAL A 133 18.78 4.33 11.06
N ASP A 134 19.54 5.43 11.04
CA ASP A 134 19.97 6.09 12.27
C ASP A 134 18.78 6.71 13.02
N GLU A 135 18.86 6.74 14.36
CA GLU A 135 17.84 7.30 15.26
C GLU A 135 17.62 8.81 14.99
N GLY A 136 16.80 9.14 13.99
CA GLY A 136 16.57 10.54 13.62
C GLY A 136 15.56 10.78 12.52
N VAL A 137 15.23 9.78 11.70
CA VAL A 137 14.40 9.99 10.52
C VAL A 137 13.10 9.17 10.61
N SER A 138 12.04 9.78 11.15
CA SER A 138 10.75 9.11 11.32
C SER A 138 9.90 9.15 10.05
N HIS A 139 10.03 8.14 9.19
CA HIS A 139 9.10 7.91 8.06
C HIS A 139 7.99 6.92 8.44
N THR A 140 7.35 7.18 9.58
CA THR A 140 6.33 6.29 10.15
C THR A 140 4.96 6.40 9.45
N GLU A 141 4.73 7.46 8.68
CA GLU A 141 3.45 7.72 8.02
C GLU A 141 3.05 6.60 7.05
N SER A 142 3.96 6.18 6.16
CA SER A 142 3.73 5.08 5.22
C SER A 142 3.46 3.76 5.95
N TYR A 143 4.16 3.52 7.04
CA TYR A 143 3.94 2.34 7.87
C TYR A 143 2.54 2.34 8.50
N LEU A 144 2.13 3.47 9.11
CA LEU A 144 0.79 3.62 9.68
C LEU A 144 -0.30 3.49 8.61
N LEU A 145 -0.09 4.06 7.42
CA LEU A 145 -0.99 3.91 6.29
C LEU A 145 -1.15 2.43 5.88
N LEU A 146 -0.05 1.68 5.78
CA LEU A 146 -0.10 0.23 5.51
C LEU A 146 -0.89 -0.52 6.58
N THR A 147 -0.74 -0.18 7.88
CA THR A 147 -1.54 -0.84 8.94
C THR A 147 -3.03 -0.58 8.82
N ARG A 148 -3.42 0.62 8.34
CA ARG A 148 -4.81 0.98 8.08
C ARG A 148 -5.35 0.22 6.87
N ILE A 149 -4.62 0.22 5.76
CA ILE A 149 -5.00 -0.51 4.54
C ILE A 149 -5.16 -2.01 4.84
N HIS A 150 -4.25 -2.58 5.62
CA HIS A 150 -4.33 -3.97 6.07
C HIS A 150 -5.62 -4.24 6.86
N LEU A 151 -5.95 -3.39 7.83
CA LEU A 151 -7.18 -3.52 8.62
C LEU A 151 -8.43 -3.45 7.74
N ASP A 152 -8.47 -2.51 6.81
CA ASP A 152 -9.61 -2.35 5.90
C ASP A 152 -9.74 -3.57 4.97
N ALA A 153 -8.63 -4.10 4.45
CA ALA A 153 -8.61 -5.34 3.68
C ALA A 153 -9.14 -6.54 4.48
N CYS A 154 -8.70 -6.71 5.74
CA CYS A 154 -9.21 -7.75 6.64
C CYS A 154 -10.71 -7.59 6.95
N ARG A 155 -11.25 -6.37 6.96
CA ARG A 155 -12.69 -6.13 7.18
C ARG A 155 -13.53 -6.43 5.94
N CYS A 156 -13.01 -6.11 4.76
CA CYS A 156 -13.68 -6.39 3.49
C CYS A 156 -13.66 -7.88 3.13
N HIS A 157 -12.54 -8.55 3.40
CA HIS A 157 -12.38 -9.99 3.18
C HIS A 157 -11.66 -10.62 4.38
N PRO A 158 -12.40 -11.06 5.41
CA PRO A 158 -11.82 -11.68 6.59
C PRO A 158 -10.91 -12.86 6.21
N PRO A 159 -9.65 -12.88 6.68
CA PRO A 159 -8.77 -14.03 6.53
C PRO A 159 -9.15 -15.15 7.50
N ASP A 160 -8.42 -16.27 7.46
CA ASP A 160 -8.47 -17.24 8.55
C ASP A 160 -8.13 -16.55 9.88
N ARG A 161 -8.95 -16.82 10.90
CA ARG A 161 -8.87 -16.14 12.19
C ARG A 161 -7.67 -16.60 13.01
N GLY A 162 -7.31 -17.88 12.90
CA GLY A 162 -6.14 -18.44 13.57
C GLY A 162 -4.89 -17.77 13.03
N ASP A 163 -4.77 -17.73 11.70
CA ASP A 163 -3.64 -17.10 11.01
C ASP A 163 -3.55 -15.61 11.33
N LEU A 164 -4.66 -14.86 11.25
CA LEU A 164 -4.66 -13.44 11.58
C LEU A 164 -4.32 -13.18 13.04
N ARG A 165 -4.84 -13.99 13.98
CA ARG A 165 -4.54 -13.84 15.40
C ARG A 165 -3.05 -14.06 15.66
N VAL A 166 -2.47 -15.14 15.12
CA VAL A 166 -1.04 -15.44 15.26
C VAL A 166 -0.20 -14.30 14.69
N TRP A 167 -0.57 -13.76 13.53
CA TRP A 167 0.13 -12.64 12.92
C TRP A 167 0.06 -11.37 13.78
N LEU A 168 -1.13 -11.02 14.30
CA LEU A 168 -1.31 -9.84 15.17
C LEU A 168 -0.58 -9.98 16.51
N GLU A 169 -0.61 -11.16 17.13
CA GLU A 169 0.11 -11.42 18.39
C GLU A 169 1.62 -11.31 18.21
N ARG A 170 2.15 -11.81 17.08
CA ARG A 170 3.56 -11.62 16.70
C ARG A 170 3.86 -10.13 16.57
N LYS A 171 3.03 -9.39 15.84
CA LYS A 171 3.22 -7.95 15.63
C LYS A 171 3.12 -7.13 16.90
N GLU A 172 2.21 -7.45 17.81
CA GLU A 172 2.10 -6.74 19.08
C GLU A 172 3.32 -6.97 19.98
N ARG A 173 3.97 -8.14 19.89
CA ARG A 173 5.17 -8.47 20.65
C ARG A 173 6.45 -7.86 20.04
N ASP A 174 6.58 -7.95 18.72
CA ASP A 174 7.86 -7.76 18.03
C ASP A 174 7.95 -6.41 17.29
N SER A 175 6.84 -5.66 17.15
CA SER A 175 6.85 -4.39 16.41
C SER A 175 7.64 -3.31 17.12
N VAL A 176 8.65 -2.79 16.44
CA VAL A 176 9.52 -1.71 16.94
C VAL A 176 8.78 -0.37 17.06
N ILE A 177 7.72 -0.16 16.26
CA ILE A 177 6.96 1.10 16.22
C ILE A 177 5.75 1.10 17.16
N GLY A 178 5.32 -0.08 17.62
CA GLY A 178 4.16 -0.20 18.51
C GLY A 178 2.81 0.09 17.85
N ALA A 179 2.73 0.21 16.51
CA ALA A 179 1.45 0.45 15.82
C ALA A 179 0.46 -0.71 15.95
N PHE A 180 0.89 -1.87 16.45
CA PHE A 180 0.08 -3.04 16.75
C PHE A 180 -0.30 -3.19 18.23
N ALA A 181 0.04 -2.23 19.10
CA ALA A 181 -0.43 -2.23 20.49
C ALA A 181 -1.98 -2.21 20.55
N GLY A 182 -2.60 -3.21 21.20
CA GLY A 182 -4.05 -3.37 21.23
C GLY A 182 -4.66 -3.74 19.87
N ALA A 183 -3.90 -4.38 18.99
CA ALA A 183 -4.36 -4.79 17.66
C ALA A 183 -5.60 -5.70 17.73
N ALA A 184 -5.67 -6.61 18.70
CA ALA A 184 -6.83 -7.49 18.89
C ALA A 184 -8.16 -6.70 19.00
N THR A 185 -8.16 -5.56 19.69
CA THR A 185 -9.36 -4.71 19.81
C THR A 185 -9.71 -4.03 18.49
N ARG A 186 -8.71 -3.51 17.78
CA ARG A 186 -8.92 -2.81 16.49
C ARG A 186 -9.37 -3.75 15.37
N TYR A 187 -8.85 -4.98 15.38
CA TYR A 187 -9.15 -6.04 14.43
C TYR A 187 -10.34 -6.90 14.83
N ARG A 188 -11.01 -6.62 15.95
CA ARG A 188 -12.12 -7.42 16.48
C ARG A 188 -13.16 -7.80 15.42
N LYS A 189 -13.59 -6.86 14.56
CA LYS A 189 -14.56 -7.15 13.49
C LYS A 189 -14.07 -8.19 12.46
N ALA A 190 -12.76 -8.25 12.21
CA ALA A 190 -12.15 -9.26 11.35
C ALA A 190 -11.88 -10.59 12.10
N LEU A 191 -11.80 -10.55 13.43
CA LEU A 191 -11.54 -11.70 14.30
C LEU A 191 -12.82 -12.40 14.80
N ASP A 192 -13.95 -11.69 14.85
CA ASP A 192 -15.22 -12.19 15.38
C ASP A 192 -16.16 -12.67 14.26
N ASP A 193 -17.01 -13.66 14.56
CA ASP A 193 -18.17 -14.01 13.74
C ASP A 193 -19.17 -12.85 13.72
N VAL A 194 -19.48 -12.31 12.54
CA VAL A 194 -20.84 -11.78 12.34
C VAL A 194 -21.75 -13.00 12.15
N HIS A 195 -22.12 -13.63 13.26
CA HIS A 195 -23.38 -14.36 13.35
C HIS A 195 -24.36 -13.45 14.09
N ASP A 196 -24.98 -12.56 13.33
CA ASP A 196 -26.28 -12.01 13.72
C ASP A 196 -27.33 -12.57 12.75
N ASP A 197 -27.63 -13.86 12.92
CA ASP A 197 -28.83 -14.50 12.34
C ASP A 197 -29.51 -15.39 13.38
N SER A 198 -29.69 -14.85 14.60
CA SER A 198 -30.60 -15.43 15.60
C SER A 198 -31.70 -14.44 15.92
N GLY A 199 -32.73 -14.39 15.06
CA GLY A 199 -33.84 -13.47 15.30
C GLY A 199 -35.09 -13.55 14.43
N ARG A 200 -35.34 -14.59 13.62
CA ARG A 200 -36.66 -14.78 13.01
C ARG A 200 -37.10 -16.25 12.95
N SER A 201 -37.17 -16.88 14.12
CA SER A 201 -38.20 -17.91 14.36
C SER A 201 -39.55 -17.21 14.52
N GLY A 202 -40.19 -16.90 13.39
CA GLY A 202 -41.60 -16.52 13.32
C GLY A 202 -42.44 -17.75 13.04
N THR A 203 -42.68 -18.58 14.07
CA THR A 203 -43.85 -19.45 14.10
C THR A 203 -45.08 -18.61 14.38
N THR A 204 -45.99 -18.50 13.41
CA THR A 204 -47.42 -18.44 13.67
C THR A 204 -48.15 -19.00 12.47
#